data_AF-A0A8T7K116-F1
#
_entry.id   AF-A0A8T7K116-F1
#
_cell.length_a   1.000
_cell.length_b   1.000
_cell.length_c   1.000
_cell.angle_alpha   90.00
_cell.angle_beta   90.00
_cell.angle_gamma   90.00
#
_symmetry.space_group_name_H-M   'P 1'
#
loop_
_entity.id
_entity.type
_entity.pdbx_description
1 polymer ?
#
loop_
_entity_poly.entity_id
_entity_poly.type
_entity_poly.pdbx_seq_one_letter_code
_entity_poly.pdbx_strand_id
1 'polypeptide(L)'
;MSDDPLGDLISAARRRKTPQADSSPDNEPKGLNPLDLLDMPLEQRDVINWLSRRPEARLSEIQAGVQQEPQQVQAIVETLKKAGYIHEALINGEILYRVVFKAKLGRLSRGLPQDIWSRFDVDNAAFLRQVSLFRGMTEEEISAIATKMETRTYQRNEVLLWQGEIGERLLLIKSGIVGISRISPKTHEQETLAYLREGEMLGEYSLLAEQNRTIAATATALSEVTVLAMNRQEFIDLLENHRSAAIQLSKILVERLLNASVRLASSQDTKIALVFGVQSGVGETTIGSALAMTLADTTQRLSVYTEYIDARNLSALFGFPADQETYRHPGGFDLWVYREMLSMPPNVRVTLFMDQLLTNYANIVIGMPWQIDPATHYILERADQIVIVVNPTSTSWRELDRLLDQLRKAMHPEKTTLFIVGNCPHAEHAALPMPGHIDFIIPHLPDLPPAALRTPDNLPEPLAKVAAVLSDRLGRNNQISVYIPTTVDVDQVIDTSRYVQQTMAFLGERFGGATSSQAQGVWNSEESGLVSETVYIVRSYTTQTDLDKFLPDVMEYMAELKQALKQEAMAVEVNQKLILV
;
A
#
# COMPACT_ATOMS: atom_id res chain seq x y z
N MET A 1 47.91 -48.88 25.15
CA MET A 1 46.48 -49.06 25.46
C MET A 1 45.92 -47.68 25.72
N SER A 2 45.38 -47.06 24.69
CA SER A 2 44.64 -45.81 24.72
C SER A 2 43.37 -46.07 23.94
N ASP A 3 42.26 -46.22 24.65
CA ASP A 3 40.94 -46.44 24.09
C ASP A 3 40.46 -45.12 23.45
N ASP A 4 40.19 -45.15 22.15
CA ASP A 4 39.54 -44.06 21.41
C ASP A 4 38.04 -44.36 21.27
N PRO A 5 37.16 -43.71 22.05
CA PRO A 5 35.73 -43.98 22.05
C PRO A 5 34.99 -43.43 20.82
N LEU A 6 35.66 -42.64 19.95
CA LEU A 6 35.05 -42.07 18.75
C LEU A 6 34.99 -43.05 17.57
N GLY A 7 35.92 -44.01 17.50
CA GLY A 7 35.95 -45.03 16.45
C GLY A 7 34.75 -45.98 16.48
N ASP A 8 34.29 -46.33 17.68
CA ASP A 8 33.21 -47.30 17.88
C ASP A 8 31.79 -46.72 17.64
N LEU A 9 31.61 -45.41 17.79
CA LEU A 9 30.34 -44.74 17.49
C LEU A 9 30.09 -44.63 15.97
N ILE A 10 31.16 -44.47 15.17
CA ILE A 10 31.08 -44.38 13.70
C ILE A 10 30.81 -45.75 13.08
N SER A 11 31.31 -46.83 13.70
CA SER A 11 31.08 -48.20 13.21
C SER A 11 29.66 -48.71 13.52
N ALA A 12 29.04 -48.25 14.62
CA ALA A 12 27.67 -48.59 14.99
C ALA A 12 26.61 -47.96 14.07
N ALA A 13 26.84 -46.76 13.55
CA ALA A 13 25.89 -46.06 12.67
C ALA A 13 25.81 -46.63 11.24
N ARG A 14 26.81 -47.43 10.80
CA ARG A 14 26.88 -47.97 9.43
C ARG A 14 26.19 -49.33 9.23
N ARG A 15 25.72 -49.99 10.28
CA ARG A 15 25.04 -51.31 10.18
C ARG A 15 23.53 -51.20 10.41
N ARG A 16 22.80 -50.65 9.45
CA ARG A 16 21.37 -50.97 9.20
C ARG A 16 20.91 -50.34 7.89
N LYS A 17 21.06 -51.08 6.79
CA LYS A 17 20.17 -51.07 5.61
C LYS A 17 20.62 -52.18 4.66
N THR A 18 19.91 -53.30 4.67
CA THR A 18 19.85 -54.29 3.58
C THR A 18 18.75 -53.87 2.57
N PRO A 19 18.74 -54.40 1.34
CA PRO A 19 18.67 -53.59 0.12
C PRO A 19 17.46 -53.89 -0.79
N GLN A 20 17.08 -52.94 -1.65
CA GLN A 20 16.38 -53.08 -2.96
C GLN A 20 15.84 -51.70 -3.38
N ALA A 21 15.80 -51.25 -4.62
CA ALA A 21 16.22 -51.78 -5.92
C ALA A 21 16.38 -50.60 -6.91
N ASP A 22 17.31 -50.76 -7.87
CA ASP A 22 17.46 -50.11 -9.19
C ASP A 22 16.92 -48.69 -9.46
N SER A 23 17.84 -47.75 -9.69
CA SER A 23 17.86 -46.90 -10.91
C SER A 23 19.18 -46.14 -11.07
N SER A 24 19.89 -46.47 -12.17
CA SER A 24 20.91 -45.73 -12.96
C SER A 24 22.04 -44.90 -12.28
N PRO A 25 23.32 -44.98 -12.72
CA PRO A 25 24.45 -44.32 -12.06
C PRO A 25 24.61 -42.80 -12.28
N ASP A 26 23.71 -42.11 -12.99
CA ASP A 26 23.96 -40.75 -13.52
C ASP A 26 23.10 -39.63 -12.90
N ASN A 27 22.58 -39.81 -11.68
CA ASN A 27 21.76 -38.76 -11.05
C ASN A 27 22.07 -38.55 -9.56
N GLU A 28 23.35 -38.43 -9.22
CA GLU A 28 23.72 -37.82 -7.93
C GLU A 28 23.41 -36.31 -7.98
N PRO A 29 22.64 -35.76 -7.03
CA PRO A 29 22.39 -34.32 -6.99
C PRO A 29 23.70 -33.57 -6.72
N LYS A 30 24.17 -32.84 -7.74
CA LYS A 30 25.33 -31.95 -7.68
C LYS A 30 25.00 -30.72 -6.84
N GLY A 31 25.84 -30.44 -5.84
CA GLY A 31 25.69 -29.30 -4.95
C GLY A 31 26.47 -29.52 -3.65
N LEU A 32 26.86 -28.42 -3.01
CA LEU A 32 27.61 -28.37 -1.78
C LEU A 32 26.75 -28.79 -0.59
N ASN A 33 27.14 -29.85 0.12
CA ASN A 33 26.63 -30.09 1.48
C ASN A 33 27.42 -29.21 2.44
N PRO A 34 26.78 -28.51 3.40
CA PRO A 34 27.50 -27.74 4.41
C PRO A 34 28.60 -28.50 5.16
N LEU A 35 28.51 -29.83 5.25
CA LEU A 35 29.57 -30.68 5.82
C LEU A 35 30.81 -30.82 4.93
N ASP A 36 30.67 -30.70 3.61
CA ASP A 36 31.78 -30.81 2.66
C ASP A 36 32.79 -29.66 2.86
N LEU A 37 32.34 -28.51 3.39
CA LEU A 37 33.19 -27.36 3.73
C LEU A 37 34.25 -27.69 4.78
N LEU A 38 34.02 -28.70 5.63
CA LEU A 38 34.96 -29.09 6.69
C LEU A 38 36.21 -29.77 6.12
N ASP A 39 36.05 -30.54 5.05
CA ASP A 39 37.11 -31.32 4.41
C ASP A 39 37.83 -30.55 3.29
N MET A 40 37.36 -29.34 2.96
CA MET A 40 37.95 -28.51 1.90
C MET A 40 39.22 -27.78 2.34
N PRO A 41 40.18 -27.54 1.44
CA PRO A 41 41.28 -26.61 1.67
C PRO A 41 40.76 -25.21 2.06
N LEU A 42 41.47 -24.52 2.96
CA LEU A 42 41.11 -23.18 3.45
C LEU A 42 40.87 -22.19 2.29
N GLU A 43 41.72 -22.27 1.28
CA GLU A 43 41.65 -21.37 0.13
C GLU A 43 40.35 -21.53 -0.69
N GLN A 44 39.85 -22.75 -0.79
CA GLN A 44 38.59 -23.06 -1.49
C GLN A 44 37.38 -22.64 -0.65
N ARG A 45 37.46 -22.80 0.68
CA ARG A 45 36.41 -22.33 1.61
C ARG A 45 36.26 -20.82 1.55
N ASP A 46 37.35 -20.08 1.45
CA ASP A 46 37.31 -18.61 1.41
C ASP A 46 36.57 -18.11 0.16
N VAL A 47 36.83 -18.72 -0.99
CA VAL A 47 36.10 -18.41 -2.25
C VAL A 47 34.62 -18.77 -2.14
N ILE A 48 34.27 -19.94 -1.59
CA ILE A 48 32.87 -20.34 -1.41
C ILE A 48 32.16 -19.41 -0.42
N ASN A 49 32.79 -19.07 0.71
CA ASN A 49 32.21 -18.21 1.73
C ASN A 49 31.99 -16.80 1.19
N TRP A 50 32.93 -16.29 0.40
CA TRP A 50 32.81 -14.99 -0.24
C TRP A 50 31.69 -14.97 -1.28
N LEU A 51 31.58 -16.03 -2.09
CA LEU A 51 30.51 -16.19 -3.08
C LEU A 51 29.15 -16.47 -2.44
N SER A 52 29.07 -17.19 -1.32
CA SER A 52 27.78 -17.51 -0.67
C SER A 52 27.06 -16.28 -0.12
N ARG A 53 27.78 -15.18 0.07
CA ARG A 53 27.23 -13.88 0.50
C ARG A 53 26.68 -13.04 -0.66
N ARG A 54 26.81 -13.52 -1.90
CA ARG A 54 26.33 -12.83 -3.11
C ARG A 54 25.56 -13.83 -3.98
N PRO A 55 24.43 -13.42 -4.58
CA PRO A 55 23.68 -14.33 -5.46
C PRO A 55 24.51 -14.75 -6.69
N GLU A 56 25.28 -13.82 -7.26
CA GLU A 56 26.09 -14.00 -8.47
C GLU A 56 27.30 -13.04 -8.41
N ALA A 57 28.47 -13.44 -8.93
CA ALA A 57 29.65 -12.57 -9.02
C ALA A 57 30.52 -12.85 -10.25
N ARG A 58 31.19 -11.82 -10.76
CA ARG A 58 32.20 -11.95 -11.83
C ARG A 58 33.51 -12.49 -11.28
N LEU A 59 34.29 -13.14 -12.12
CA LEU A 59 35.63 -13.61 -11.73
C LEU A 59 36.52 -12.48 -11.16
N SER A 60 36.50 -11.30 -11.79
CA SER A 60 37.27 -10.14 -11.35
C SER A 60 36.85 -9.64 -9.97
N GLU A 61 35.58 -9.80 -9.60
CA GLU A 61 35.07 -9.41 -8.29
C GLU A 61 35.48 -10.42 -7.21
N ILE A 62 35.48 -11.72 -7.55
CA ILE A 62 36.00 -12.77 -6.67
C ILE A 62 37.49 -12.55 -6.40
N GLN A 63 38.26 -12.24 -7.46
CA GLN A 63 39.69 -11.93 -7.36
C GLN A 63 39.97 -10.69 -6.51
N ALA A 64 39.13 -9.65 -6.60
CA ALA A 64 39.27 -8.44 -5.79
C ALA A 64 38.83 -8.62 -4.33
N GLY A 65 37.94 -9.58 -4.08
CA GLY A 65 37.28 -9.76 -2.80
C GLY A 65 37.90 -10.80 -1.87
N VAL A 66 38.73 -11.69 -2.40
CA VAL A 66 39.42 -12.75 -1.64
C VAL A 66 40.91 -12.38 -1.50
N GLN A 67 41.50 -12.58 -0.33
CA GLN A 67 42.92 -12.27 -0.06
C GLN A 67 43.85 -13.36 -0.64
N GLN A 68 43.79 -13.59 -1.94
CA GLN A 68 44.57 -14.59 -2.67
C GLN A 68 45.06 -14.02 -4.01
N GLU A 69 46.12 -14.61 -4.57
CA GLU A 69 46.66 -14.19 -5.87
C GLU A 69 45.62 -14.45 -6.99
N PRO A 70 45.45 -13.52 -7.95
CA PRO A 70 44.42 -13.65 -9.00
C PRO A 70 44.48 -14.95 -9.81
N GLN A 71 45.70 -15.48 -10.02
CA GLN A 71 45.91 -16.76 -10.72
C GLN A 71 45.47 -17.97 -9.88
N GLN A 72 45.61 -17.91 -8.55
CA GLN A 72 45.17 -18.97 -7.64
C GLN A 72 43.64 -19.00 -7.53
N VAL A 73 43.00 -17.83 -7.40
CA VAL A 73 41.54 -17.70 -7.37
C VAL A 73 40.91 -18.32 -8.62
N GLN A 74 41.49 -18.09 -9.81
CA GLN A 74 41.01 -18.70 -11.05
C GLN A 74 41.09 -20.23 -11.03
N ALA A 75 42.22 -20.79 -10.56
CA ALA A 75 42.40 -22.23 -10.45
C ALA A 75 41.42 -22.87 -9.44
N ILE A 76 41.14 -22.17 -8.35
CA ILE A 76 40.19 -22.59 -7.31
C ILE A 76 38.76 -22.59 -7.86
N VAL A 77 38.34 -21.52 -8.54
CA VAL A 77 36.99 -21.43 -9.14
C VAL A 77 36.77 -22.54 -10.17
N GLU A 78 37.76 -22.84 -11.01
CA GLU A 78 37.68 -23.95 -11.97
C GLU A 78 37.62 -25.32 -11.27
N THR A 79 38.35 -25.50 -10.18
CA THR A 79 38.32 -26.74 -9.39
C THR A 79 36.94 -26.94 -8.73
N LEU A 80 36.38 -25.88 -8.16
CA LEU A 80 35.05 -25.89 -7.52
C LEU A 80 33.91 -26.06 -8.54
N LYS A 81 34.08 -25.52 -9.75
CA LYS A 81 33.17 -25.75 -10.88
C LYS A 81 33.17 -27.21 -11.30
N LYS A 82 34.37 -27.81 -11.45
CA LYS A 82 34.51 -29.22 -11.82
C LYS A 82 33.91 -30.16 -10.77
N ALA A 83 34.00 -29.79 -9.49
CA ALA A 83 33.39 -30.51 -8.38
C ALA A 83 31.86 -30.33 -8.27
N GLY A 84 31.27 -29.39 -9.03
CA GLY A 84 29.83 -29.13 -9.03
C GLY A 84 29.32 -28.30 -7.84
N TYR A 85 30.22 -27.60 -7.13
CA TYR A 85 29.86 -26.70 -6.03
C TYR A 85 29.52 -25.28 -6.51
N ILE A 86 30.09 -24.88 -7.64
CA ILE A 86 29.87 -23.59 -8.28
C ILE A 86 29.38 -23.82 -9.71
N HIS A 87 28.39 -23.03 -10.13
CA HIS A 87 27.90 -23.01 -11.51
C HIS A 87 28.27 -21.70 -12.20
N GLU A 88 28.65 -21.78 -13.47
CA GLU A 88 28.77 -20.64 -14.36
C GLU A 88 27.44 -20.41 -15.09
N ALA A 89 27.02 -19.15 -15.18
CA ALA A 89 25.85 -18.71 -15.93
C ALA A 89 26.27 -17.57 -16.87
N LEU A 90 25.88 -17.66 -18.14
CA LEU A 90 26.06 -16.59 -19.11
C LEU A 90 24.82 -15.69 -19.05
N ILE A 91 24.97 -14.50 -18.47
CA ILE A 91 23.88 -13.54 -18.29
C ILE A 91 24.32 -12.23 -18.96
N ASN A 92 23.53 -11.72 -19.91
CA ASN A 92 23.80 -10.48 -20.63
C ASN A 92 25.19 -10.40 -21.31
N GLY A 93 25.73 -11.55 -21.75
CA GLY A 93 27.04 -11.62 -22.42
C GLY A 93 28.23 -11.73 -21.48
N GLU A 94 28.01 -11.83 -20.17
CA GLU A 94 29.05 -11.98 -19.15
C GLU A 94 28.92 -13.29 -18.38
N ILE A 95 30.05 -13.85 -17.95
CA ILE A 95 30.12 -15.09 -17.18
C ILE A 95 30.07 -14.75 -15.68
N LEU A 96 29.03 -15.23 -15.00
CA LEU A 96 28.84 -15.08 -13.56
C LEU A 96 28.89 -16.43 -12.87
N TYR A 97 29.44 -16.45 -11.65
CA TYR A 97 29.59 -17.66 -10.83
C TYR A 97 28.68 -17.61 -9.61
N ARG A 98 28.05 -18.74 -9.27
CA ARG A 98 27.18 -18.89 -8.08
C ARG A 98 27.35 -20.24 -7.39
N VAL A 99 27.16 -20.28 -6.06
CA VAL A 99 27.23 -21.52 -5.26
C VAL A 99 25.91 -22.27 -5.32
N VAL A 100 25.97 -23.60 -5.41
CA VAL A 100 24.78 -24.47 -5.40
C VAL A 100 24.82 -25.38 -4.17
N PHE A 101 23.78 -25.36 -3.34
CA PHE A 101 23.69 -26.16 -2.11
C PHE A 101 22.77 -27.39 -2.26
N LYS A 102 23.11 -28.48 -1.55
CA LYS A 102 22.44 -29.79 -1.66
C LYS A 102 21.16 -29.95 -0.81
N ALA A 103 20.95 -29.17 0.27
CA ALA A 103 19.73 -29.25 1.11
C ALA A 103 19.46 -27.98 1.97
N LYS A 104 18.18 -27.69 2.26
CA LYS A 104 17.74 -26.64 3.21
C LYS A 104 18.18 -26.98 4.65
N LEU A 105 18.92 -26.06 5.29
CA LEU A 105 19.69 -26.22 6.55
C LEU A 105 18.91 -26.61 7.83
N GLY A 106 17.60 -26.88 7.77
CA GLY A 106 16.74 -26.92 8.96
C GLY A 106 16.85 -28.15 9.89
N ARG A 107 17.60 -29.22 9.56
CA ARG A 107 17.57 -30.48 10.33
C ARG A 107 18.90 -31.00 10.87
N LEU A 108 20.04 -30.36 10.57
CA LEU A 108 21.38 -30.84 10.96
C LEU A 108 22.04 -30.03 12.10
N SER A 109 21.31 -29.10 12.72
CA SER A 109 21.84 -28.10 13.64
C SER A 109 22.17 -28.57 15.07
N ARG A 110 22.03 -29.86 15.40
CA ARG A 110 22.44 -30.40 16.71
C ARG A 110 23.79 -31.13 16.58
N GLY A 111 24.89 -30.38 16.68
CA GLY A 111 26.22 -30.98 16.83
C GLY A 111 27.41 -30.24 16.22
N LEU A 112 27.27 -28.97 15.78
CA LEU A 112 28.39 -28.24 15.18
C LEU A 112 29.29 -27.53 16.22
N PRO A 113 30.62 -27.48 16.01
CA PRO A 113 31.59 -26.74 16.82
C PRO A 113 31.28 -25.25 17.02
N GLN A 114 31.67 -24.69 18.18
CA GLN A 114 31.32 -23.34 18.67
C GLN A 114 31.82 -22.18 17.77
N ASP A 115 32.93 -22.39 17.07
CA ASP A 115 33.52 -21.47 16.10
C ASP A 115 32.68 -21.30 14.83
N ILE A 116 31.94 -22.32 14.43
CA ILE A 116 31.02 -22.24 13.29
C ILE A 116 29.78 -21.41 13.66
N TRP A 117 29.25 -21.58 14.88
CA TRP A 117 28.15 -20.76 15.40
C TRP A 117 28.52 -19.28 15.44
N SER A 118 29.75 -18.96 15.88
CA SER A 118 30.23 -17.58 15.96
C SER A 118 30.18 -16.84 14.61
N ARG A 119 30.30 -17.56 13.49
CA ARG A 119 30.30 -16.96 12.14
C ARG A 119 28.91 -16.77 11.54
N PHE A 120 27.94 -17.61 11.92
CA PHE A 120 26.52 -17.39 11.59
C PHE A 120 25.88 -16.33 12.51
N ASP A 121 26.32 -16.26 13.77
CA ASP A 121 25.90 -15.24 14.74
C ASP A 121 26.34 -13.82 14.33
N VAL A 122 27.48 -13.64 13.65
CA VAL A 122 27.92 -12.32 13.16
C VAL A 122 26.92 -11.70 12.18
N ASP A 123 26.26 -12.52 11.35
CA ASP A 123 25.25 -12.03 10.38
C ASP A 123 23.93 -11.64 11.08
N ASN A 124 23.52 -12.39 12.11
CA ASN A 124 22.35 -12.04 12.92
C ASN A 124 22.60 -10.82 13.81
N ALA A 125 23.76 -10.74 14.48
CA ALA A 125 24.13 -9.59 15.29
C ALA A 125 24.23 -8.31 14.44
N ALA A 126 24.83 -8.40 13.25
CA ALA A 126 24.91 -7.28 12.32
C ALA A 126 23.53 -6.79 11.86
N PHE A 127 22.58 -7.70 11.65
CA PHE A 127 21.19 -7.36 11.37
C PHE A 127 20.49 -6.72 12.58
N LEU A 128 20.59 -7.32 13.77
CA LEU A 128 19.96 -6.83 15.00
C LEU A 128 20.39 -5.40 15.36
N ARG A 129 21.63 -5.01 15.06
CA ARG A 129 22.12 -3.62 15.22
C ARG A 129 21.30 -2.60 14.42
N GLN A 130 20.78 -2.99 13.26
CA GLN A 130 20.03 -2.10 12.38
C GLN A 130 18.57 -1.94 12.83
N VAL A 131 18.08 -2.89 13.62
CA VAL A 131 16.69 -2.93 14.08
C VAL A 131 16.46 -1.93 15.22
N SER A 132 15.43 -1.10 15.06
CA SER A 132 15.11 -0.02 16.00
C SER A 132 14.95 -0.46 17.46
N LEU A 133 14.48 -1.68 17.70
CA LEU A 133 14.30 -2.24 19.05
C LEU A 133 15.62 -2.31 19.85
N PHE A 134 16.73 -2.64 19.20
CA PHE A 134 18.02 -2.88 19.86
C PHE A 134 18.92 -1.63 19.86
N ARG A 135 18.40 -0.47 19.45
CA ARG A 135 19.15 0.79 19.47
C ARG A 135 19.56 1.17 20.89
N GLY A 136 20.87 1.32 21.11
CA GLY A 136 21.46 1.70 22.38
C GLY A 136 21.90 0.52 23.26
N MET A 137 21.91 -0.71 22.72
CA MET A 137 22.55 -1.86 23.34
C MET A 137 24.03 -1.96 22.95
N THR A 138 24.84 -2.61 23.80
CA THR A 138 26.26 -2.89 23.49
C THR A 138 26.40 -4.09 22.56
N GLU A 139 27.60 -4.25 22.00
CA GLU A 139 27.90 -5.38 21.11
C GLU A 139 27.77 -6.73 21.78
N GLU A 140 28.19 -6.81 23.04
CA GLU A 140 28.11 -8.02 23.85
C GLU A 140 26.64 -8.39 24.11
N GLU A 141 25.79 -7.40 24.39
CA GLU A 141 24.35 -7.61 24.58
C GLU A 141 23.68 -8.11 23.30
N ILE A 142 23.95 -7.46 22.16
CA ILE A 142 23.38 -7.84 20.86
C ILE A 142 23.83 -9.25 20.47
N SER A 143 25.11 -9.58 20.66
CA SER A 143 25.62 -10.93 20.36
C SER A 143 24.96 -11.98 21.25
N ALA A 144 24.76 -11.69 22.54
CA ALA A 144 24.10 -12.63 23.46
C ALA A 144 22.63 -12.85 23.10
N ILE A 145 21.94 -11.82 22.61
CA ILE A 145 20.56 -11.92 22.11
C ILE A 145 20.53 -12.72 20.80
N ALA A 146 21.44 -12.44 19.86
CA ALA A 146 21.53 -13.12 18.56
C ALA A 146 21.60 -14.65 18.72
N THR A 147 22.43 -15.13 19.63
CA THR A 147 22.62 -16.57 19.89
C THR A 147 21.36 -17.24 20.47
N LYS A 148 20.47 -16.48 21.13
CA LYS A 148 19.22 -17.01 21.68
C LYS A 148 18.07 -17.07 20.67
N MET A 149 18.17 -16.36 19.54
CA MET A 149 17.08 -16.31 18.56
C MET A 149 17.12 -17.49 17.58
N GLU A 150 15.96 -18.06 17.29
CA GLU A 150 15.80 -19.16 16.33
C GLU A 150 15.53 -18.60 14.93
N THR A 151 16.39 -18.90 13.95
CA THR A 151 16.12 -18.51 12.54
C THR A 151 15.11 -19.45 11.90
N ARG A 152 14.06 -18.88 11.27
CA ARG A 152 13.03 -19.62 10.53
C ARG A 152 12.82 -19.03 9.15
N THR A 153 12.54 -19.88 8.17
CA THR A 153 12.26 -19.47 6.79
C THR A 153 10.89 -19.99 6.36
N TYR A 154 10.11 -19.12 5.75
CA TYR A 154 8.78 -19.37 5.23
C TYR A 154 8.79 -19.15 3.72
N GLN A 155 8.14 -20.05 2.99
CA GLN A 155 7.94 -19.89 1.56
C GLN A 155 6.75 -18.96 1.28
N ARG A 156 6.69 -18.43 0.05
CA ARG A 156 5.57 -17.60 -0.38
C ARG A 156 4.23 -18.34 -0.15
N ASN A 157 3.26 -17.59 0.36
CA ASN A 157 1.91 -18.01 0.77
C ASN A 157 1.84 -18.87 2.04
N GLU A 158 2.95 -19.18 2.70
CA GLU A 158 2.90 -19.82 4.02
C GLU A 158 2.45 -18.83 5.09
N VAL A 159 1.65 -19.32 6.05
CA VAL A 159 1.16 -18.51 7.17
C VAL A 159 2.14 -18.60 8.34
N LEU A 160 2.58 -17.46 8.83
CA LEU A 160 3.49 -17.33 9.97
C LEU A 160 2.71 -17.43 11.29
N LEU A 161 1.56 -16.75 11.37
CA LEU A 161 0.68 -16.67 12.54
C LEU A 161 -0.78 -16.65 12.08
N TRP A 162 -1.66 -17.36 12.75
CA TRP A 162 -3.10 -17.34 12.45
C TRP A 162 -3.88 -16.46 13.42
N GLN A 163 -4.84 -15.69 12.89
CA GLN A 163 -5.82 -14.98 13.71
C GLN A 163 -6.54 -15.95 14.67
N GLY A 164 -6.62 -15.57 15.96
CA GLY A 164 -7.29 -16.35 17.00
C GLY A 164 -6.42 -17.41 17.67
N GLU A 165 -5.25 -17.75 17.11
CA GLU A 165 -4.29 -18.63 17.80
C GLU A 165 -3.60 -17.92 18.96
N ILE A 166 -3.16 -18.69 19.95
CA ILE A 166 -2.35 -18.16 21.05
C ILE A 166 -0.96 -17.84 20.51
N GLY A 167 -0.57 -16.57 20.57
CA GLY A 167 0.75 -16.13 20.16
C GLY A 167 1.78 -16.36 21.27
N GLU A 168 2.72 -17.28 21.04
CA GLU A 168 3.77 -17.64 22.02
C GLU A 168 5.17 -17.17 21.62
N ARG A 169 5.31 -16.57 20.44
CA ARG A 169 6.59 -16.16 19.87
C ARG A 169 6.52 -14.76 19.26
N LEU A 170 7.61 -14.02 19.43
CA LEU A 170 7.90 -12.81 18.69
C LEU A 170 8.63 -13.24 17.43
N LEU A 171 8.24 -12.71 16.28
CA LEU A 171 8.99 -12.89 15.04
C LEU A 171 9.49 -11.52 14.58
N LEU A 172 10.79 -11.45 14.29
CA LEU A 172 11.45 -10.28 13.72
C LEU A 172 11.84 -10.61 12.28
N ILE A 173 11.36 -9.84 11.30
CA ILE A 173 11.59 -10.12 9.89
C ILE A 173 13.03 -9.76 9.53
N LYS A 174 13.85 -10.76 9.20
CA LYS A 174 15.23 -10.59 8.72
C LYS A 174 15.28 -10.32 7.22
N SER A 175 14.36 -10.91 6.45
CA SER A 175 14.22 -10.62 5.02
C SER A 175 12.85 -11.05 4.51
N GLY A 176 12.40 -10.44 3.40
CA GLY A 176 11.13 -10.74 2.77
C GLY A 176 9.97 -9.84 3.23
N ILE A 177 8.76 -10.17 2.79
CA ILE A 177 7.54 -9.37 2.98
C ILE A 177 6.45 -10.25 3.56
N VAL A 178 5.82 -9.79 4.65
CA VAL A 178 4.70 -10.46 5.31
C VAL A 178 3.45 -9.58 5.20
N GLY A 179 2.35 -10.13 4.71
CA GLY A 179 1.04 -9.46 4.70
C GLY A 179 0.27 -9.76 5.99
N ILE A 180 -0.33 -8.73 6.60
CA ILE A 180 -1.20 -8.84 7.76
C ILE A 180 -2.64 -8.65 7.30
N SER A 181 -3.48 -9.62 7.58
CA SER A 181 -4.88 -9.60 7.18
C SER A 181 -5.80 -10.13 8.27
N ARG A 182 -7.05 -9.68 8.28
CA ARG A 182 -8.06 -10.07 9.24
C ARG A 182 -9.33 -10.41 8.52
N ILE A 183 -10.01 -11.47 8.96
CA ILE A 183 -11.33 -11.79 8.44
C ILE A 183 -12.36 -10.95 9.21
N SER A 184 -13.13 -10.15 8.47
CA SER A 184 -14.22 -9.35 9.05
C SER A 184 -15.33 -10.27 9.55
N PRO A 185 -15.74 -10.19 10.83
CA PRO A 185 -16.83 -11.02 11.35
C PRO A 185 -18.20 -10.62 10.78
N LYS A 186 -18.33 -9.43 10.17
CA LYS A 186 -19.60 -8.96 9.57
C LYS A 186 -19.75 -9.35 8.11
N THR A 187 -18.68 -9.23 7.32
CA THR A 187 -18.72 -9.43 5.86
C THR A 187 -18.12 -10.77 5.43
N HIS A 188 -17.40 -11.46 6.34
CA HIS A 188 -16.60 -12.67 6.04
C HIS A 188 -15.51 -12.47 4.98
N GLU A 189 -15.23 -11.22 4.61
CA GLU A 189 -14.17 -10.87 3.67
C GLU A 189 -12.84 -10.69 4.38
N GLN A 190 -11.76 -10.98 3.66
CA GLN A 190 -10.39 -10.78 4.13
C GLN A 190 -9.98 -9.32 3.91
N GLU A 191 -9.84 -8.59 5.00
CA GLU A 191 -9.34 -7.22 5.01
C GLU A 191 -7.82 -7.23 5.22
N THR A 192 -7.05 -6.65 4.30
CA THR A 192 -5.61 -6.47 4.51
C THR A 192 -5.37 -5.23 5.35
N LEU A 193 -4.68 -5.40 6.48
CA LEU A 193 -4.46 -4.35 7.47
C LEU A 193 -3.12 -3.63 7.28
N ALA A 194 -2.06 -4.39 6.98
CA ALA A 194 -0.71 -3.87 6.88
C ALA A 194 0.21 -4.85 6.12
N TYR A 195 1.39 -4.37 5.76
CA TYR A 195 2.49 -5.19 5.25
C TYR A 195 3.71 -4.91 6.11
N LEU A 196 4.41 -5.97 6.50
CA LEU A 196 5.61 -5.90 7.32
C LEU A 196 6.83 -6.30 6.49
N ARG A 197 7.94 -5.58 6.71
CA ARG A 197 9.22 -5.75 6.00
C ARG A 197 10.38 -6.02 6.96
N GLU A 198 11.57 -6.15 6.38
CA GLU A 198 12.83 -6.30 7.11
C GLU A 198 12.95 -5.27 8.26
N GLY A 199 13.33 -5.77 9.43
CA GLY A 199 13.48 -5.00 10.67
C GLY A 199 12.18 -4.81 11.46
N GLU A 200 11.02 -5.20 10.92
CA GLU A 200 9.75 -5.11 11.64
C GLU A 200 9.41 -6.39 12.41
N MET A 201 8.64 -6.22 13.48
CA MET A 201 8.23 -7.28 14.39
C MET A 201 6.74 -7.56 14.31
N LEU A 202 6.39 -8.82 14.55
CA LEU A 202 5.04 -9.33 14.71
C LEU A 202 4.92 -10.25 15.94
N GLY A 203 3.73 -10.25 16.53
CA GLY A 203 3.40 -11.06 17.71
C GLY A 203 3.68 -10.37 19.05
N GLU A 204 4.17 -9.13 19.05
CA GLU A 204 4.48 -8.39 20.28
C GLU A 204 3.24 -8.17 21.15
N TYR A 205 2.08 -7.93 20.52
CA TYR A 205 0.83 -7.68 21.23
C TYR A 205 0.39 -8.90 22.06
N SER A 206 0.39 -10.09 21.46
CA SER A 206 -0.04 -11.33 22.13
C SER A 206 0.91 -11.73 23.27
N LEU A 207 2.20 -11.37 23.18
CA LEU A 207 3.17 -11.66 24.23
C LEU A 207 3.03 -10.74 25.45
N LEU A 208 2.77 -9.45 25.21
CA LEU A 208 2.62 -8.44 26.25
C LEU A 208 1.23 -8.48 26.90
N ALA A 209 0.20 -8.94 26.19
CA ALA A 209 -1.15 -9.01 26.71
C ALA A 209 -1.27 -10.04 27.85
N GLU A 210 -1.74 -9.59 29.01
CA GLU A 210 -1.99 -10.47 30.17
C GLU A 210 -3.26 -11.31 30.00
N GLN A 211 -4.33 -10.72 29.46
CA GLN A 211 -5.68 -11.30 29.47
C GLN A 211 -6.11 -11.90 28.12
N ASN A 212 -5.52 -11.47 27.00
CA ASN A 212 -5.90 -11.96 25.68
C ASN A 212 -4.67 -12.17 24.80
N ARG A 213 -4.05 -13.35 24.94
CA ARG A 213 -2.85 -13.77 24.20
C ARG A 213 -3.14 -14.22 22.77
N THR A 214 -4.36 -13.99 22.28
CA THR A 214 -4.72 -14.38 20.92
C THR A 214 -4.14 -13.41 19.91
N ILE A 215 -3.75 -13.95 18.76
CA ILE A 215 -3.23 -13.21 17.63
C ILE A 215 -4.40 -12.47 16.97
N ALA A 216 -4.29 -11.15 16.85
CA ALA A 216 -5.38 -10.32 16.34
C ALA A 216 -5.61 -10.42 14.82
N ALA A 217 -4.59 -10.84 14.06
CA ALA A 217 -4.61 -10.88 12.59
C ALA A 217 -3.69 -11.98 12.05
N THR A 218 -4.05 -12.54 10.90
CA THR A 218 -3.26 -13.56 10.20
C THR A 218 -2.08 -12.91 9.48
N ALA A 219 -0.89 -13.47 9.66
CA ALA A 219 0.35 -13.04 9.01
C ALA A 219 0.78 -14.06 7.96
N THR A 220 0.86 -13.66 6.69
CA THR A 220 1.16 -14.54 5.55
C THR A 220 2.38 -14.06 4.79
N ALA A 221 3.32 -14.97 4.47
CA ALA A 221 4.49 -14.67 3.66
C ALA A 221 4.07 -14.35 2.21
N LEU A 222 4.48 -13.20 1.68
CA LEU A 222 4.18 -12.78 0.30
C LEU A 222 5.38 -12.94 -0.64
N SER A 223 6.57 -13.12 -0.06
CA SER A 223 7.79 -13.58 -0.70
C SER A 223 8.34 -14.78 0.08
N GLU A 224 9.52 -15.28 -0.27
CA GLU A 224 10.32 -16.02 0.71
C GLU A 224 10.65 -15.07 1.86
N VAL A 225 10.39 -15.50 3.10
CA VAL A 225 10.56 -14.69 4.31
C VAL A 225 11.47 -15.42 5.27
N THR A 226 12.51 -14.76 5.76
CA THR A 226 13.31 -15.25 6.88
C THR A 226 13.05 -14.40 8.11
N VAL A 227 12.82 -15.03 9.25
CA VAL A 227 12.58 -14.36 10.54
C VAL A 227 13.52 -14.87 11.62
N LEU A 228 13.80 -14.02 12.59
CA LEU A 228 14.38 -14.40 13.88
C LEU A 228 13.24 -14.51 14.90
N ALA A 229 13.08 -15.69 15.48
CA ALA A 229 12.02 -15.99 16.43
C ALA A 229 12.56 -16.04 17.87
N MET A 230 11.79 -15.48 18.79
CA MET A 230 12.07 -15.50 20.23
C MET A 230 10.80 -15.90 20.97
N ASN A 231 10.90 -16.76 21.98
CA ASN A 231 9.72 -17.15 22.76
C ASN A 231 9.32 -16.05 23.76
N ARG A 232 8.11 -16.19 24.34
CA ARG A 232 7.60 -15.21 25.31
C ARG A 232 8.54 -14.95 26.48
N GLN A 233 9.08 -16.00 27.08
CA GLN A 233 9.90 -15.86 28.29
C GLN A 233 11.19 -15.11 27.96
N GLU A 234 11.87 -15.51 26.89
CA GLU A 234 13.07 -14.84 26.39
C GLU A 234 12.82 -13.35 26.08
N PHE A 235 11.64 -13.03 25.53
CA PHE A 235 11.27 -11.65 25.23
C PHE A 235 11.02 -10.82 26.50
N ILE A 236 10.31 -11.38 27.48
CA ILE A 236 10.10 -10.70 28.77
C ILE A 236 11.44 -10.50 29.49
N ASP A 237 12.28 -11.54 29.55
CA ASP A 237 13.61 -11.46 30.14
C ASP A 237 14.48 -10.39 29.45
N LEU A 238 14.37 -10.25 28.13
CA LEU A 238 15.07 -9.21 27.37
C LEU A 238 14.62 -7.80 27.80
N LEU A 239 13.32 -7.59 27.96
CA LEU A 239 12.78 -6.29 28.36
C LEU A 239 13.13 -5.95 29.82
N GLU A 240 13.14 -6.94 30.71
CA GLU A 240 13.50 -6.77 32.13
C GLU A 240 14.99 -6.46 32.31
N ASN A 241 15.85 -7.13 31.56
CA ASN A 241 17.30 -6.97 31.70
C ASN A 241 17.87 -5.79 30.90
N HIS A 242 17.20 -5.35 29.82
CA HIS A 242 17.69 -4.27 28.97
C HIS A 242 16.68 -3.13 28.85
N ARG A 243 16.83 -2.12 29.72
CA ARG A 243 15.94 -0.94 29.78
C ARG A 243 15.85 -0.18 28.45
N SER A 244 16.92 -0.14 27.66
CA SER A 244 16.93 0.48 26.33
C SER A 244 15.89 -0.16 25.40
N ALA A 245 15.78 -1.49 25.41
CA ALA A 245 14.82 -2.25 24.60
C ALA A 245 13.38 -1.85 24.93
N ALA A 246 13.04 -1.81 26.22
CA ALA A 246 11.69 -1.47 26.67
C ALA A 246 11.31 -0.03 26.24
N ILE A 247 12.24 0.91 26.30
CA ILE A 247 12.01 2.29 25.85
C ILE A 247 11.82 2.34 24.33
N GLN A 248 12.64 1.63 23.55
CA GLN A 248 12.50 1.60 22.08
C GLN A 248 11.19 0.94 21.66
N LEU A 249 10.82 -0.18 22.29
CA LEU A 249 9.53 -0.83 22.07
C LEU A 249 8.37 0.14 22.34
N SER A 250 8.43 0.87 23.44
CA SER A 250 7.41 1.87 23.77
C SER A 250 7.26 2.93 22.69
N LYS A 251 8.39 3.43 22.14
CA LYS A 251 8.38 4.39 21.03
C LYS A 251 7.74 3.81 19.77
N ILE A 252 8.11 2.58 19.40
CA ILE A 252 7.56 1.88 18.23
C ILE A 252 6.04 1.71 18.37
N LEU A 253 5.57 1.33 19.56
CA LEU A 253 4.14 1.16 19.82
C LEU A 253 3.37 2.49 19.79
N VAL A 254 3.95 3.58 20.33
CA VAL A 254 3.36 4.92 20.24
C VAL A 254 3.24 5.38 18.79
N GLU A 255 4.29 5.19 17.99
CA GLU A 255 4.28 5.52 16.56
C GLU A 255 3.21 4.72 15.80
N ARG A 256 3.13 3.41 16.05
CA ARG A 256 2.07 2.54 15.48
C ARG A 256 0.66 3.01 15.89
N LEU A 257 0.46 3.40 17.15
CA LEU A 257 -0.82 3.88 17.66
C LEU A 257 -1.19 5.24 17.05
N LEU A 258 -0.23 6.16 16.94
CA LEU A 258 -0.45 7.44 16.29
C LEU A 258 -0.82 7.24 14.82
N ASN A 259 -0.08 6.40 14.09
CA ASN A 259 -0.39 6.08 12.69
C ASN A 259 -1.77 5.41 12.54
N ALA A 260 -2.16 4.52 13.45
CA ALA A 260 -3.49 3.92 13.46
C ALA A 260 -4.60 4.95 13.76
N SER A 261 -4.36 5.88 14.69
CA SER A 261 -5.31 6.95 15.02
C SER A 261 -5.46 7.95 13.88
N VAL A 262 -4.36 8.30 13.21
CA VAL A 262 -4.37 9.13 12.00
C VAL A 262 -5.18 8.43 10.92
N ARG A 263 -5.00 7.12 10.68
CA ARG A 263 -5.82 6.37 9.70
C ARG A 263 -7.31 6.40 10.01
N LEU A 264 -7.69 6.28 11.28
CA LEU A 264 -9.09 6.35 11.70
C LEU A 264 -9.68 7.75 11.52
N ALA A 265 -8.87 8.80 11.70
CA ALA A 265 -9.27 10.19 11.51
C ALA A 265 -9.22 10.64 10.04
N SER A 266 -8.25 10.15 9.25
CA SER A 266 -7.99 10.55 7.86
C SER A 266 -8.79 9.75 6.85
N SER A 267 -9.21 8.52 7.18
CA SER A 267 -10.03 7.68 6.30
C SER A 267 -11.44 8.26 6.04
N GLN A 268 -11.87 9.32 6.73
CA GLN A 268 -13.14 9.99 6.45
C GLN A 268 -13.00 11.28 5.62
N ASP A 269 -11.78 11.81 5.47
CA ASP A 269 -11.55 13.19 4.97
C ASP A 269 -10.46 13.29 3.88
N THR A 270 -9.77 12.19 3.57
CA THR A 270 -8.72 12.18 2.54
C THR A 270 -9.36 12.13 1.16
N LYS A 271 -8.98 13.05 0.28
CA LYS A 271 -9.47 13.14 -1.10
C LYS A 271 -8.50 12.47 -2.05
N ILE A 272 -8.97 11.51 -2.84
CA ILE A 272 -8.17 10.76 -3.82
C ILE A 272 -8.73 11.02 -5.22
N ALA A 273 -7.91 11.66 -6.05
CA ALA A 273 -8.17 11.87 -7.46
C ALA A 273 -7.20 11.04 -8.30
N LEU A 274 -7.72 10.25 -9.24
CA LEU A 274 -6.90 9.54 -10.21
C LEU A 274 -6.97 10.25 -11.56
N VAL A 275 -5.83 10.36 -12.24
CA VAL A 275 -5.74 10.96 -13.57
C VAL A 275 -5.21 9.90 -14.54
N PHE A 276 -5.97 9.62 -15.60
CA PHE A 276 -5.62 8.66 -16.64
C PHE A 276 -5.38 9.37 -17.96
N GLY A 277 -4.19 9.27 -18.53
CA GLY A 277 -3.98 9.55 -19.94
C GLY A 277 -4.38 8.36 -20.79
N VAL A 278 -5.25 8.56 -21.79
CA VAL A 278 -5.59 7.49 -22.75
C VAL A 278 -4.36 7.06 -23.56
N GLN A 279 -3.40 7.97 -23.75
CA GLN A 279 -2.12 7.73 -24.42
C GLN A 279 -1.01 8.48 -23.67
N SER A 280 0.25 8.09 -23.86
CA SER A 280 1.38 8.85 -23.31
C SER A 280 1.50 10.21 -24.00
N GLY A 281 1.84 11.27 -23.25
CA GLY A 281 2.03 12.60 -23.84
C GLY A 281 0.74 13.44 -23.95
N VAL A 282 -0.38 12.97 -23.40
CA VAL A 282 -1.69 13.64 -23.53
C VAL A 282 -1.94 14.75 -22.51
N GLY A 283 -0.97 15.08 -21.66
CA GLY A 283 -1.14 16.14 -20.65
C GLY A 283 -1.63 15.65 -19.29
N GLU A 284 -1.55 14.34 -19.01
CA GLU A 284 -1.95 13.74 -17.74
C GLU A 284 -1.14 14.31 -16.57
N THR A 285 0.16 14.51 -16.76
CA THR A 285 1.05 15.06 -15.73
C THR A 285 0.75 16.54 -15.49
N THR A 286 0.47 17.29 -16.55
CA THR A 286 0.09 18.70 -16.47
C THR A 286 -1.22 18.89 -15.72
N ILE A 287 -2.25 18.10 -16.03
CA ILE A 287 -3.56 18.17 -15.36
C ILE A 287 -3.45 17.69 -13.91
N GLY A 288 -2.77 16.57 -13.66
CA GLY A 288 -2.62 16.02 -12.31
C GLY A 288 -1.87 16.97 -11.37
N SER A 289 -0.75 17.54 -11.82
CA SER A 289 0.00 18.51 -11.02
C SER A 289 -0.76 19.83 -10.79
N ALA A 290 -1.48 20.33 -11.79
CA ALA A 290 -2.33 21.52 -11.62
C ALA A 290 -3.48 21.28 -10.65
N LEU A 291 -4.10 20.10 -10.68
CA LEU A 291 -5.12 19.70 -9.72
C LEU A 291 -4.54 19.62 -8.29
N ALA A 292 -3.38 18.98 -8.11
CA ALA A 292 -2.72 18.90 -6.81
C ALA A 292 -2.36 20.28 -6.23
N MET A 293 -1.87 21.19 -7.08
CA MET A 293 -1.60 22.58 -6.70
C MET A 293 -2.87 23.32 -6.30
N THR A 294 -3.94 23.19 -7.09
CA THR A 294 -5.24 23.83 -6.79
C THR A 294 -5.85 23.29 -5.51
N LEU A 295 -5.73 21.98 -5.26
CA LEU A 295 -6.16 21.36 -4.00
C LEU A 295 -5.34 21.86 -2.82
N ALA A 296 -4.02 21.99 -2.95
CA ALA A 296 -3.17 22.57 -1.90
C ALA A 296 -3.58 24.00 -1.56
N ASP A 297 -3.81 24.82 -2.58
CA ASP A 297 -4.18 26.24 -2.41
C ASP A 297 -5.59 26.41 -1.83
N THR A 298 -6.58 25.68 -2.35
CA THR A 298 -7.98 25.81 -1.92
C THR A 298 -8.26 25.17 -0.56
N THR A 299 -7.62 24.04 -0.25
CA THR A 299 -7.87 23.32 1.02
C THR A 299 -6.91 23.71 2.14
N GLN A 300 -5.76 24.31 1.81
CA GLN A 300 -4.67 24.59 2.76
C GLN A 300 -4.23 23.35 3.56
N ARG A 301 -4.40 22.16 2.98
CA ARG A 301 -3.96 20.87 3.55
C ARG A 301 -2.81 20.28 2.73
N LEU A 302 -2.09 19.31 3.31
CA LEU A 302 -1.00 18.61 2.62
C LEU A 302 -1.55 17.85 1.40
N SER A 303 -1.05 18.23 0.22
CA SER A 303 -1.41 17.64 -1.06
C SER A 303 -0.20 17.01 -1.72
N VAL A 304 -0.38 15.91 -2.43
CA VAL A 304 0.67 15.22 -3.18
C VAL A 304 0.23 14.91 -4.61
N TYR A 305 1.18 15.01 -5.53
CA TYR A 305 1.08 14.44 -6.87
C TYR A 305 2.15 13.37 -7.08
N THR A 306 1.75 12.22 -7.61
CA THR A 306 2.63 11.09 -7.93
C THR A 306 2.11 10.32 -9.14
N GLU A 307 2.95 9.51 -9.77
CA GLU A 307 2.54 8.59 -10.83
C GLU A 307 2.75 7.14 -10.38
N TYR A 308 1.78 6.27 -10.65
CA TYR A 308 1.86 4.85 -10.29
C TYR A 308 2.67 4.05 -11.33
N ILE A 309 3.59 3.20 -10.83
CA ILE A 309 4.61 2.37 -11.51
C ILE A 309 5.86 3.10 -12.05
N ASP A 310 5.77 4.29 -12.64
CA ASP A 310 6.98 4.97 -13.15
C ASP A 310 7.03 6.50 -12.93
N ALA A 311 7.02 6.92 -11.67
CA ALA A 311 7.26 8.31 -11.27
C ALA A 311 8.67 8.85 -11.61
N ARG A 312 9.55 8.07 -12.29
CA ARG A 312 10.91 8.52 -12.64
C ARG A 312 10.89 9.72 -13.58
N ASN A 313 9.86 9.85 -14.41
CA ASN A 313 9.68 11.03 -15.25
C ASN A 313 9.43 12.30 -14.45
N LEU A 314 8.85 12.23 -13.24
CA LEU A 314 8.59 13.43 -12.43
C LEU A 314 9.89 14.15 -12.04
N SER A 315 10.93 13.41 -11.67
CA SER A 315 12.23 14.02 -11.33
C SER A 315 12.85 14.79 -12.50
N ALA A 316 12.79 14.21 -13.70
CA ALA A 316 13.28 14.83 -14.92
C ALA A 316 12.42 16.00 -15.39
N LEU A 317 11.09 15.86 -15.29
CA LEU A 317 10.14 16.91 -15.65
C LEU A 317 10.34 18.11 -14.72
N PHE A 318 10.15 17.95 -13.41
CA PHE A 318 10.19 19.03 -12.43
C PHE A 318 11.60 19.51 -12.05
N GLY A 319 12.65 18.86 -12.55
CA GLY A 319 14.03 19.32 -12.41
C GLY A 319 14.59 19.18 -11.00
N PHE A 320 14.22 18.13 -10.26
CA PHE A 320 14.77 17.83 -8.94
C PHE A 320 15.68 16.59 -8.95
N PRO A 321 16.62 16.48 -8.00
CA PRO A 321 17.58 15.38 -7.96
C PRO A 321 16.89 14.02 -7.93
N ALA A 322 17.38 13.10 -8.74
CA ALA A 322 16.74 11.80 -8.89
C ALA A 322 16.75 11.03 -7.55
N ASP A 323 17.78 11.18 -6.73
CA ASP A 323 17.93 10.57 -5.41
C ASP A 323 16.93 11.07 -4.35
N GLN A 324 16.18 12.13 -4.62
CA GLN A 324 15.17 12.66 -3.70
C GLN A 324 13.81 11.97 -3.89
N GLU A 325 13.30 11.34 -2.82
CA GLU A 325 11.99 10.66 -2.85
C GLU A 325 10.79 11.62 -2.77
N THR A 326 10.94 12.73 -2.05
CA THR A 326 9.89 13.73 -1.88
C THR A 326 10.44 15.12 -2.16
N TYR A 327 9.80 15.86 -3.06
CA TYR A 327 10.15 17.23 -3.40
C TYR A 327 8.98 18.18 -3.13
N ARG A 328 9.20 19.19 -2.27
CA ARG A 328 8.21 20.24 -1.98
C ARG A 328 8.17 21.22 -3.14
N HIS A 329 7.10 21.20 -3.93
CA HIS A 329 6.95 22.10 -5.05
C HIS A 329 6.59 23.53 -4.57
N PRO A 330 7.11 24.60 -5.22
CA PRO A 330 6.79 25.98 -4.84
C PRO A 330 5.30 26.32 -4.85
N GLY A 331 4.51 25.60 -5.65
CA GLY A 331 3.04 25.67 -5.68
C GLY A 331 2.33 25.07 -4.46
N GLY A 332 3.04 24.64 -3.41
CA GLY A 332 2.43 24.24 -2.14
C GLY A 332 2.03 22.76 -2.01
N PHE A 333 2.35 21.93 -3.00
CA PHE A 333 2.11 20.48 -2.98
C PHE A 333 3.43 19.70 -3.04
N ASP A 334 3.40 18.42 -2.70
CA ASP A 334 4.55 17.53 -2.75
C ASP A 334 4.54 16.68 -4.02
N LEU A 335 5.72 16.49 -4.60
CA LEU A 335 5.97 15.49 -5.62
C LEU A 335 6.62 14.29 -4.95
N TRP A 336 6.02 13.12 -5.13
CA TRP A 336 6.53 11.90 -4.54
C TRP A 336 6.95 10.91 -5.61
N VAL A 337 8.16 10.37 -5.49
CA VAL A 337 8.76 9.42 -6.42
C VAL A 337 9.27 8.24 -5.62
N TYR A 338 8.69 7.07 -5.85
CA TYR A 338 9.06 5.87 -5.12
C TYR A 338 9.88 4.90 -5.97
N ARG A 339 11.02 4.41 -5.43
CA ARG A 339 12.01 3.61 -6.18
C ARG A 339 12.10 2.15 -5.76
N GLU A 340 11.88 1.84 -4.50
CA GLU A 340 12.23 0.52 -3.92
C GLU A 340 11.18 -0.57 -4.18
N MET A 341 10.02 -0.23 -4.73
CA MET A 341 8.86 -1.16 -4.82
C MET A 341 8.87 -2.08 -6.06
N LEU A 342 9.73 -1.83 -7.05
CA LEU A 342 9.72 -2.61 -8.30
C LEU A 342 10.08 -4.09 -8.08
N SER A 343 10.86 -4.39 -7.03
CA SER A 343 11.22 -5.76 -6.62
C SER A 343 10.10 -6.49 -5.85
N MET A 344 9.06 -5.76 -5.42
CA MET A 344 7.98 -6.29 -4.58
C MET A 344 6.82 -6.85 -5.43
N PRO A 345 6.06 -7.83 -4.91
CA PRO A 345 4.82 -8.29 -5.55
C PRO A 345 3.82 -7.14 -5.78
N PRO A 346 3.06 -7.13 -6.89
CA PRO A 346 2.16 -6.01 -7.24
C PRO A 346 1.19 -5.60 -6.12
N ASN A 347 0.53 -6.55 -5.47
CA ASN A 347 -0.45 -6.24 -4.41
C ASN A 347 0.21 -5.60 -3.17
N VAL A 348 1.47 -5.97 -2.88
CA VAL A 348 2.24 -5.36 -1.79
C VAL A 348 2.61 -3.94 -2.15
N ARG A 349 3.13 -3.75 -3.36
CA ARG A 349 3.50 -2.45 -3.89
C ARG A 349 2.34 -1.48 -3.83
N VAL A 350 1.18 -1.86 -4.36
CA VAL A 350 -0.03 -1.01 -4.34
C VAL A 350 -0.41 -0.63 -2.92
N THR A 351 -0.41 -1.59 -2.00
CA THR A 351 -0.85 -1.27 -0.66
C THR A 351 0.15 -0.39 0.06
N LEU A 352 1.45 -0.67 0.00
CA LEU A 352 2.46 0.21 0.59
C LEU A 352 2.45 1.61 -0.03
N PHE A 353 2.24 1.69 -1.35
CA PHE A 353 2.10 2.94 -2.07
C PHE A 353 0.94 3.76 -1.50
N MET A 354 -0.23 3.15 -1.38
CA MET A 354 -1.40 3.81 -0.78
C MET A 354 -1.21 4.11 0.70
N ASP A 355 -0.54 3.23 1.44
CA ASP A 355 -0.27 3.34 2.87
C ASP A 355 0.51 4.62 3.20
N GLN A 356 1.59 4.86 2.44
CA GLN A 356 2.41 6.05 2.60
C GLN A 356 1.65 7.32 2.21
N LEU A 357 0.84 7.28 1.16
CA LEU A 357 0.08 8.44 0.72
C LEU A 357 -1.01 8.80 1.73
N LEU A 358 -1.81 7.82 2.17
CA LEU A 358 -2.91 7.99 3.12
C LEU A 358 -2.45 8.42 4.53
N THR A 359 -1.21 8.09 4.90
CA THR A 359 -0.64 8.46 6.20
C THR A 359 -0.18 9.92 6.22
N ASN A 360 0.30 10.44 5.10
CA ASN A 360 1.02 11.72 5.06
C ASN A 360 0.24 12.86 4.39
N TYR A 361 -0.77 12.55 3.58
CA TYR A 361 -1.45 13.54 2.73
C TYR A 361 -2.97 13.50 2.89
N ALA A 362 -3.57 14.69 2.90
CA ALA A 362 -5.02 14.86 2.93
C ALA A 362 -5.62 14.92 1.52
N ASN A 363 -4.85 15.38 0.52
CA ASN A 363 -5.26 15.34 -0.88
C ASN A 363 -4.21 14.56 -1.68
N ILE A 364 -4.65 13.55 -2.42
CA ILE A 364 -3.77 12.64 -3.15
C ILE A 364 -4.21 12.65 -4.60
N VAL A 365 -3.32 13.07 -5.50
CA VAL A 365 -3.53 13.01 -6.94
C VAL A 365 -2.55 12.00 -7.54
N ILE A 366 -3.07 10.95 -8.18
CA ILE A 366 -2.26 9.86 -8.73
C ILE A 366 -2.45 9.80 -10.25
N GLY A 367 -1.36 10.00 -11.00
CA GLY A 367 -1.30 9.63 -12.42
C GLY A 367 -1.29 8.11 -12.57
N MET A 368 -2.26 7.59 -13.31
CA MET A 368 -2.46 6.15 -13.51
C MET A 368 -2.12 5.77 -14.95
N PRO A 369 -1.46 4.62 -15.17
CA PRO A 369 -1.23 4.14 -16.51
C PRO A 369 -2.55 3.81 -17.22
N TRP A 370 -2.57 3.95 -18.55
CA TRP A 370 -3.74 3.62 -19.37
C TRP A 370 -4.19 2.16 -19.25
N GLN A 371 -3.28 1.25 -18.84
CA GLN A 371 -3.60 -0.16 -18.59
C GLN A 371 -3.86 -0.38 -17.11
N ILE A 372 -5.08 -0.83 -16.79
CA ILE A 372 -5.48 -1.20 -15.44
C ILE A 372 -5.02 -2.64 -15.17
N ASP A 373 -4.15 -2.82 -14.18
CA ASP A 373 -3.75 -4.13 -13.67
C ASP A 373 -4.62 -4.57 -12.47
N PRO A 374 -4.77 -5.88 -12.20
CA PRO A 374 -5.60 -6.35 -11.08
C PRO A 374 -5.17 -5.83 -9.70
N ALA A 375 -3.90 -5.48 -9.51
CA ALA A 375 -3.44 -4.93 -8.24
C ALA A 375 -3.94 -3.48 -8.05
N THR A 376 -4.09 -2.71 -9.12
CA THR A 376 -4.61 -1.32 -9.07
C THR A 376 -6.09 -1.20 -8.71
N HIS A 377 -6.85 -2.30 -8.71
CA HIS A 377 -8.24 -2.30 -8.24
C HIS A 377 -8.38 -1.70 -6.83
N TYR A 378 -7.42 -1.98 -5.94
CA TYR A 378 -7.39 -1.42 -4.59
C TYR A 378 -7.31 0.12 -4.57
N ILE A 379 -6.61 0.71 -5.55
CA ILE A 379 -6.53 2.18 -5.72
C ILE A 379 -7.85 2.71 -6.26
N LEU A 380 -8.44 2.01 -7.25
CA LEU A 380 -9.69 2.42 -7.89
C LEU A 380 -10.88 2.41 -6.94
N GLU A 381 -10.99 1.41 -6.07
CA GLU A 381 -12.05 1.32 -5.05
C GLU A 381 -12.03 2.48 -4.04
N ARG A 382 -10.89 3.17 -3.91
CA ARG A 382 -10.68 4.29 -3.00
C ARG A 382 -10.77 5.66 -3.67
N ALA A 383 -10.89 5.72 -4.99
CA ALA A 383 -10.93 6.97 -5.71
C ALA A 383 -12.27 7.69 -5.50
N ASP A 384 -12.21 8.96 -5.07
CA ASP A 384 -13.38 9.85 -5.02
C ASP A 384 -13.70 10.41 -6.41
N GLN A 385 -12.64 10.69 -7.18
CA GLN A 385 -12.75 11.25 -8.52
C GLN A 385 -11.76 10.59 -9.48
N ILE A 386 -12.19 10.38 -10.71
CA ILE A 386 -11.36 9.91 -11.82
C ILE A 386 -11.48 10.88 -12.97
N VAL A 387 -10.33 11.32 -13.48
CA VAL A 387 -10.19 12.27 -14.58
C VAL A 387 -9.48 11.57 -15.72
N ILE A 388 -10.15 11.43 -16.86
CA ILE A 388 -9.57 10.85 -18.06
C ILE A 388 -9.19 11.97 -19.02
N VAL A 389 -7.94 11.98 -19.45
CA VAL A 389 -7.37 12.94 -20.39
C VAL A 389 -7.19 12.26 -21.74
N VAL A 390 -7.81 12.85 -22.76
CA VAL A 390 -7.83 12.26 -24.11
C VAL A 390 -7.57 13.33 -25.17
N ASN A 391 -6.71 13.03 -26.14
CA ASN A 391 -6.61 13.82 -27.36
C ASN A 391 -7.72 13.38 -28.32
N PRO A 392 -8.53 14.29 -28.90
CA PRO A 392 -9.68 13.92 -29.74
C PRO A 392 -9.23 13.39 -31.12
N THR A 393 -8.88 12.10 -31.17
CA THR A 393 -8.54 11.39 -32.40
C THR A 393 -9.35 10.11 -32.54
N SER A 394 -9.56 9.63 -33.78
CA SER A 394 -10.37 8.43 -34.06
C SER A 394 -9.81 7.14 -33.43
N THR A 395 -8.51 7.09 -33.15
CA THR A 395 -7.86 6.00 -32.42
C THR A 395 -8.08 6.13 -30.92
N SER A 396 -7.93 7.34 -30.36
CA SER A 396 -8.12 7.61 -28.93
C SER A 396 -9.53 7.32 -28.44
N TRP A 397 -10.57 7.47 -29.28
CA TRP A 397 -11.94 7.13 -28.90
C TRP A 397 -12.14 5.64 -28.59
N ARG A 398 -11.56 4.75 -29.40
CA ARG A 398 -11.65 3.30 -29.16
C ARG A 398 -10.91 2.88 -27.88
N GLU A 399 -9.84 3.57 -27.56
CA GLU A 399 -9.06 3.33 -26.34
C GLU A 399 -9.80 3.87 -25.11
N LEU A 400 -10.44 5.04 -25.23
CA LEU A 400 -11.32 5.60 -24.22
C LEU A 400 -12.47 4.64 -23.88
N ASP A 401 -13.19 4.11 -24.88
CA ASP A 401 -14.29 3.16 -24.64
C ASP A 401 -13.83 1.91 -23.88
N ARG A 402 -12.64 1.37 -24.22
CA ARG A 402 -12.06 0.23 -23.51
C ARG A 402 -11.73 0.55 -22.06
N LEU A 403 -11.14 1.73 -21.80
CA LEU A 403 -10.81 2.17 -20.46
C LEU A 403 -12.09 2.36 -19.63
N LEU A 404 -13.12 2.99 -20.20
CA LEU A 404 -14.41 3.19 -19.54
C LEU A 404 -15.06 1.85 -19.14
N ASP A 405 -15.02 0.85 -20.01
CA ASP A 405 -15.55 -0.48 -19.70
C ASP A 405 -14.76 -1.22 -18.60
N GLN A 406 -13.44 -1.00 -18.51
CA GLN A 406 -12.63 -1.53 -17.42
C GLN A 406 -12.95 -0.82 -16.09
N LEU A 407 -13.00 0.51 -16.11
CA LEU A 407 -13.31 1.33 -14.94
C LEU A 407 -14.71 1.03 -14.38
N ARG A 408 -15.72 0.90 -15.25
CA ARG A 408 -17.10 0.52 -14.82
C ARG A 408 -17.17 -0.81 -14.07
N LYS A 409 -16.23 -1.73 -14.31
CA LYS A 409 -16.16 -3.03 -13.61
C LYS A 409 -15.39 -2.96 -12.29
N ALA A 410 -14.49 -1.98 -12.14
CA ALA A 410 -13.58 -1.89 -11.00
C ALA A 410 -14.01 -0.85 -9.96
N MET A 411 -14.97 0.03 -10.27
CA MET A 411 -15.36 1.16 -9.42
C MET A 411 -16.75 1.00 -8.80
N HIS A 412 -16.99 1.71 -7.71
CA HIS A 412 -18.33 1.90 -7.16
C HIS A 412 -19.01 3.12 -7.78
N PRO A 413 -20.00 2.95 -8.68
CA PRO A 413 -20.59 4.06 -9.43
C PRO A 413 -21.32 5.09 -8.55
N GLU A 414 -21.68 4.73 -7.32
CA GLU A 414 -22.34 5.62 -6.36
C GLU A 414 -21.36 6.50 -5.56
N LYS A 415 -20.05 6.17 -5.58
CA LYS A 415 -19.02 6.84 -4.75
C LYS A 415 -17.97 7.58 -5.56
N THR A 416 -17.71 7.15 -6.79
CA THR A 416 -16.63 7.71 -7.61
C THR A 416 -17.20 8.53 -8.75
N THR A 417 -16.78 9.80 -8.85
CA THR A 417 -17.21 10.68 -9.95
C THR A 417 -16.21 10.59 -11.12
N LEU A 418 -16.71 10.45 -12.34
CA LEU A 418 -15.89 10.34 -13.55
C LEU A 418 -15.98 11.61 -14.39
N PHE A 419 -14.83 12.13 -14.84
CA PHE A 419 -14.72 13.27 -15.75
C PHE A 419 -13.84 12.95 -16.95
N ILE A 420 -14.20 13.47 -18.13
CA ILE A 420 -13.45 13.34 -19.38
C ILE A 420 -13.02 14.73 -19.85
N VAL A 421 -11.71 14.91 -20.00
CA VAL A 421 -11.06 16.14 -20.47
C VAL A 421 -10.48 15.89 -21.87
N GLY A 422 -11.06 16.55 -22.86
CA GLY A 422 -10.54 16.60 -24.23
C GLY A 422 -9.41 17.63 -24.37
N ASN A 423 -8.18 17.17 -24.58
CA ASN A 423 -7.00 17.99 -24.76
C ASN A 423 -6.71 18.22 -26.25
N CYS A 424 -7.16 19.35 -26.81
CA CYS A 424 -7.33 19.53 -28.25
C CYS A 424 -6.23 20.38 -28.91
N PRO A 425 -5.45 19.84 -29.87
CA PRO A 425 -4.32 20.56 -30.50
C PRO A 425 -4.69 21.68 -31.48
N HIS A 426 -5.91 21.69 -32.05
CA HIS A 426 -6.34 22.75 -32.96
C HIS A 426 -7.86 22.97 -32.93
N ALA A 427 -8.29 24.20 -33.23
CA ALA A 427 -9.70 24.60 -33.35
C ALA A 427 -10.50 23.78 -34.39
N GLU A 428 -9.84 23.17 -35.38
CA GLU A 428 -10.46 22.33 -36.41
C GLU A 428 -10.90 20.94 -35.90
N HIS A 429 -10.34 20.46 -34.78
CA HIS A 429 -10.71 19.16 -34.19
C HIS A 429 -11.99 19.21 -33.35
N ALA A 430 -12.50 20.42 -33.06
CA ALA A 430 -13.82 20.63 -32.45
C ALA A 430 -14.98 20.24 -33.40
N ALA A 431 -14.70 19.99 -34.69
CA ALA A 431 -15.67 19.62 -35.71
C ALA A 431 -15.80 18.09 -35.94
N LEU A 432 -15.00 17.26 -35.26
CA LEU A 432 -15.14 15.80 -35.32
C LEU A 432 -16.39 15.36 -34.52
N PRO A 433 -17.19 14.39 -35.01
CA PRO A 433 -18.28 13.82 -34.24
C PRO A 433 -17.72 13.13 -32.99
N MET A 434 -17.94 13.74 -31.83
CA MET A 434 -17.43 13.26 -30.55
C MET A 434 -18.32 12.10 -30.06
N PRO A 435 -17.76 10.90 -29.85
CA PRO A 435 -18.52 9.80 -29.28
C PRO A 435 -18.63 10.00 -27.76
N GLY A 436 -19.85 10.19 -27.25
CA GLY A 436 -20.14 10.25 -25.82
C GLY A 436 -20.01 11.63 -25.16
N HIS A 437 -20.22 11.66 -23.84
CA HIS A 437 -20.21 12.88 -23.01
C HIS A 437 -18.75 13.26 -22.68
N ILE A 438 -18.30 14.43 -23.11
CA ILE A 438 -17.01 15.02 -22.72
C ILE A 438 -17.32 16.22 -21.83
N ASP A 439 -16.75 16.25 -20.63
CA ASP A 439 -17.07 17.26 -19.62
C ASP A 439 -16.34 18.57 -19.88
N PHE A 440 -15.09 18.50 -20.35
CA PHE A 440 -14.25 19.67 -20.61
C PHE A 440 -13.49 19.56 -21.92
N ILE A 441 -13.35 20.68 -22.62
CA ILE A 441 -12.49 20.82 -23.81
C ILE A 441 -11.49 21.93 -23.54
N ILE A 442 -10.20 21.61 -23.62
CA ILE A 442 -9.09 22.56 -23.41
C ILE A 442 -8.17 22.62 -24.62
N PRO A 443 -7.45 23.75 -24.85
CA PRO A 443 -6.37 23.81 -25.82
C PRO A 443 -5.27 22.79 -25.46
N HIS A 444 -4.54 22.29 -26.45
CA HIS A 444 -3.52 21.26 -26.21
C HIS A 444 -2.44 21.74 -25.25
N LEU A 445 -2.40 21.07 -24.11
CA LEU A 445 -1.36 21.16 -23.12
C LEU A 445 -0.52 19.89 -23.22
N PRO A 446 0.71 19.94 -23.77
CA PRO A 446 1.60 18.80 -23.69
C PRO A 446 1.94 18.50 -22.22
N ASP A 447 2.52 17.34 -21.95
CA ASP A 447 3.22 17.08 -20.69
C ASP A 447 4.44 18.02 -20.64
N LEU A 448 4.23 19.23 -20.11
CA LEU A 448 5.19 20.32 -20.13
C LEU A 448 6.36 20.02 -19.18
N PRO A 449 7.60 20.45 -19.49
CA PRO A 449 8.60 20.64 -18.45
C PRO A 449 8.12 21.79 -17.52
N PRO A 450 7.91 21.58 -16.21
CA PRO A 450 7.15 22.42 -15.28
C PRO A 450 7.85 23.71 -14.85
N ALA A 451 8.86 24.20 -15.58
CA ALA A 451 9.50 25.47 -15.26
C ALA A 451 8.52 26.67 -15.29
N ALA A 452 7.36 26.51 -15.96
CA ALA A 452 6.28 27.49 -16.05
C ALA A 452 5.20 27.37 -14.95
N LEU A 453 5.03 26.19 -14.33
CA LEU A 453 4.08 25.98 -13.24
C LEU A 453 4.78 26.28 -11.92
N ARG A 454 4.84 27.54 -11.50
CA ARG A 454 5.54 27.91 -10.25
C ARG A 454 4.61 28.25 -9.10
N THR A 455 3.45 28.82 -9.40
CA THR A 455 2.50 29.32 -8.41
C THR A 455 1.07 29.14 -8.92
N PRO A 456 0.07 29.02 -8.01
CA PRO A 456 -1.35 28.94 -8.38
C PRO A 456 -1.78 30.08 -9.34
N ASP A 457 -1.26 31.29 -9.12
CA ASP A 457 -1.54 32.49 -9.92
C ASP A 457 -1.02 32.45 -11.36
N ASN A 458 -0.05 31.57 -11.65
CA ASN A 458 0.60 31.47 -12.97
C ASN A 458 0.07 30.31 -13.82
N LEU A 459 -1.04 29.68 -13.43
CA LEU A 459 -1.70 28.66 -14.25
C LEU A 459 -2.27 29.28 -15.54
N PRO A 460 -2.10 28.64 -16.71
CA PRO A 460 -2.84 29.03 -17.91
C PRO A 460 -4.35 29.03 -17.64
N GLU A 461 -5.06 30.08 -18.09
CA GLU A 461 -6.50 30.27 -17.81
C GLU A 461 -7.38 29.02 -18.09
N PRO A 462 -7.20 28.27 -19.20
CA PRO A 462 -7.97 27.05 -19.45
C PRO A 462 -7.71 25.96 -18.42
N LEU A 463 -6.46 25.84 -17.95
CA LEU A 463 -6.04 24.84 -16.97
C LEU A 463 -6.53 25.22 -15.56
N ALA A 464 -6.43 26.50 -15.20
CA ALA A 464 -6.95 27.02 -13.93
C ALA A 464 -8.45 26.76 -13.80
N LYS A 465 -9.22 26.99 -14.87
CA LYS A 465 -10.67 26.74 -14.88
C LYS A 465 -11.02 25.27 -14.68
N VAL A 466 -10.34 24.36 -15.39
CA VAL A 466 -10.58 22.91 -15.24
C VAL A 466 -10.18 22.44 -13.85
N ALA A 467 -8.99 22.82 -13.37
CA ALA A 467 -8.53 22.42 -12.04
C ALA A 467 -9.44 22.96 -10.92
N ALA A 468 -9.94 24.19 -11.04
CA ALA A 468 -10.89 24.76 -10.09
C ALA A 468 -12.21 23.98 -10.05
N VAL A 469 -12.77 23.60 -11.21
CA VAL A 469 -14.01 22.81 -11.27
C VAL A 469 -13.79 21.40 -10.72
N LEU A 470 -12.68 20.73 -11.09
CA LEU A 470 -12.36 19.40 -10.58
C LEU A 470 -12.18 19.42 -9.06
N SER A 471 -11.47 20.43 -8.53
CA SER A 471 -11.27 20.66 -7.10
C SER A 471 -12.58 20.96 -6.36
N ASP A 472 -13.46 21.80 -6.92
CA ASP A 472 -14.80 22.06 -6.36
C ASP A 472 -15.62 20.78 -6.28
N ARG A 473 -15.62 19.96 -7.35
CA ARG A 473 -16.36 18.69 -7.39
C ARG A 473 -15.82 17.67 -6.39
N LEU A 474 -14.50 17.54 -6.25
CA LEU A 474 -13.86 16.77 -5.16
C LEU A 474 -14.22 17.32 -3.77
N GLY A 475 -14.51 18.62 -3.67
CA GLY A 475 -14.96 19.27 -2.46
C GLY A 475 -16.39 18.94 -2.06
N ARG A 476 -17.24 18.50 -2.99
CA ARG A 476 -18.67 18.24 -2.77
C ARG A 476 -18.96 16.84 -2.24
N ASN A 477 -18.28 16.47 -1.15
CA ASN A 477 -18.46 15.20 -0.48
C ASN A 477 -19.64 15.22 0.52
N ASN A 478 -20.23 16.39 0.78
CA ASN A 478 -21.33 16.51 1.71
C ASN A 478 -22.66 16.43 0.98
N GLN A 479 -23.54 15.57 1.48
CA GLN A 479 -24.92 15.45 1.01
C GLN A 479 -25.86 16.04 2.03
N ILE A 480 -26.78 16.87 1.55
CA ILE A 480 -27.95 17.31 2.31
C ILE A 480 -29.22 16.81 1.64
N SER A 481 -30.07 16.12 2.40
CA SER A 481 -31.39 15.66 1.97
C SER A 481 -32.47 16.31 2.82
N VAL A 482 -33.47 16.89 2.18
CA VAL A 482 -34.66 17.44 2.83
C VAL A 482 -35.86 16.55 2.52
N TYR A 483 -36.60 16.14 3.54
CA TYR A 483 -37.78 15.28 3.40
C TYR A 483 -39.04 16.13 3.45
N ILE A 484 -39.79 16.12 2.35
CA ILE A 484 -41.04 16.85 2.18
C ILE A 484 -42.18 15.83 2.15
N PRO A 485 -43.07 15.81 3.15
CA PRO A 485 -44.19 14.88 3.15
C PRO A 485 -45.19 15.21 2.04
N THR A 486 -46.00 14.23 1.63
CA THR A 486 -47.18 14.48 0.78
C THR A 486 -48.45 14.65 1.60
N THR A 487 -48.32 14.95 2.90
CA THR A 487 -49.42 15.11 3.86
C THR A 487 -49.39 16.50 4.51
N VAL A 488 -50.53 16.97 4.98
CA VAL A 488 -50.73 18.15 5.84
C VAL A 488 -51.61 17.75 7.01
N ASP A 489 -51.45 18.42 8.15
CA ASP A 489 -52.17 18.05 9.39
C ASP A 489 -51.95 16.55 9.71
N VAL A 490 -50.68 16.12 9.67
CA VAL A 490 -50.17 14.76 9.95
C VAL A 490 -50.49 13.68 8.90
N ASP A 491 -51.72 13.57 8.38
CA ASP A 491 -52.12 12.44 7.54
C ASP A 491 -52.95 12.80 6.28
N GLN A 492 -53.32 14.07 6.10
CA GLN A 492 -54.17 14.46 4.97
C GLN A 492 -53.35 14.66 3.70
N VAL A 493 -53.55 13.80 2.70
CA VAL A 493 -52.80 13.85 1.44
C VAL A 493 -53.06 15.16 0.68
N ILE A 494 -51.99 15.87 0.33
CA ILE A 494 -52.02 17.08 -0.49
C ILE A 494 -50.98 17.02 -1.61
N ASP A 495 -51.16 17.84 -2.65
CA ASP A 495 -50.13 18.06 -3.65
C ASP A 495 -49.03 19.00 -3.12
N THR A 496 -47.88 18.43 -2.76
CA THR A 496 -46.71 19.18 -2.30
C THR A 496 -45.72 19.54 -3.41
N SER A 497 -46.07 19.36 -4.69
CA SER A 497 -45.20 19.67 -5.84
C SER A 497 -44.62 21.10 -5.80
N ARG A 498 -45.41 22.07 -5.32
CA ARG A 498 -44.95 23.46 -5.15
C ARG A 498 -43.82 23.57 -4.13
N TYR A 499 -43.94 22.90 -2.98
CA TYR A 499 -42.92 22.91 -1.93
C TYR A 499 -41.66 22.16 -2.37
N VAL A 500 -41.81 21.09 -3.15
CA VAL A 500 -40.67 20.38 -3.77
C VAL A 500 -39.91 21.31 -4.71
N GLN A 501 -40.59 22.01 -5.61
CA GLN A 501 -39.95 22.96 -6.53
C GLN A 501 -39.29 24.13 -5.80
N GLN A 502 -39.94 24.70 -4.77
CA GLN A 502 -39.36 25.77 -3.96
C GLN A 502 -38.11 25.30 -3.22
N THR A 503 -38.13 24.09 -2.67
CA THR A 503 -36.97 23.52 -1.97
C THR A 503 -35.84 23.20 -2.93
N MET A 504 -36.14 22.69 -4.13
CA MET A 504 -35.14 22.51 -5.18
C MET A 504 -34.48 23.82 -5.59
N ALA A 505 -35.25 24.90 -5.75
CA ALA A 505 -34.71 26.22 -6.05
C ALA A 505 -33.86 26.75 -4.89
N PHE A 506 -34.35 26.64 -3.65
CA PHE A 506 -33.64 27.09 -2.45
C PHE A 506 -32.28 26.40 -2.27
N LEU A 507 -32.25 25.07 -2.39
CA LEU A 507 -31.00 24.31 -2.32
C LEU A 507 -30.13 24.54 -3.57
N GLY A 508 -30.75 24.73 -4.74
CA GLY A 508 -30.05 25.04 -5.99
C GLY A 508 -29.30 26.37 -5.94
N GLU A 509 -29.90 27.40 -5.35
CA GLU A 509 -29.28 28.73 -5.21
C GLU A 509 -28.10 28.73 -4.22
N ARG A 510 -28.17 27.94 -3.15
CA ARG A 510 -27.13 27.89 -2.10
C ARG A 510 -26.02 26.91 -2.40
N PHE A 511 -26.38 25.76 -2.95
CA PHE A 511 -25.48 24.63 -3.15
C PHE A 511 -25.23 24.33 -4.64
N GLY A 512 -25.77 25.13 -5.57
CA GLY A 512 -25.50 25.04 -7.01
C GLY A 512 -26.33 24.02 -7.79
N GLY A 513 -27.10 23.16 -7.11
CA GLY A 513 -28.03 22.23 -7.77
C GLY A 513 -28.80 21.34 -6.79
N ALA A 514 -29.96 20.82 -7.21
CA ALA A 514 -30.76 19.90 -6.41
C ALA A 514 -31.53 18.91 -7.29
N THR A 515 -31.77 17.71 -6.77
CA THR A 515 -32.61 16.68 -7.40
C THR A 515 -33.70 16.25 -6.45
N SER A 516 -34.83 15.76 -6.96
CA SER A 516 -35.92 15.23 -6.15
C SER A 516 -36.25 13.79 -6.53
N SER A 517 -36.47 12.93 -5.54
CA SER A 517 -36.96 11.57 -5.73
C SER A 517 -38.08 11.26 -4.75
N GLN A 518 -39.01 10.38 -5.12
CA GLN A 518 -40.08 9.94 -4.24
C GLN A 518 -39.65 8.68 -3.46
N ALA A 519 -39.98 8.61 -2.18
CA ALA A 519 -39.71 7.48 -1.30
C ALA A 519 -40.90 7.22 -0.37
N GLN A 520 -40.99 6.01 0.20
CA GLN A 520 -42.00 5.68 1.19
C GLN A 520 -41.35 5.69 2.59
N GLY A 521 -41.87 6.51 3.48
CA GLY A 521 -41.42 6.66 4.86
C GLY A 521 -42.43 6.06 5.83
N VAL A 522 -41.94 5.66 7.00
CA VAL A 522 -42.77 5.26 8.13
C VAL A 522 -42.27 5.99 9.37
N TRP A 523 -43.18 6.67 10.06
CA TRP A 523 -42.88 7.51 11.21
C TRP A 523 -43.80 7.14 12.38
N ASN A 524 -43.37 7.45 13.59
CA ASN A 524 -44.19 7.27 14.78
C ASN A 524 -44.58 8.66 15.31
N SER A 525 -45.83 9.04 15.13
CA SER A 525 -46.42 10.28 15.65
C SER A 525 -46.92 10.06 17.08
N GLU A 526 -46.81 11.09 17.93
CA GLU A 526 -47.34 11.03 19.30
C GLU A 526 -48.88 11.03 19.34
N GLU A 527 -49.53 11.67 18.37
CA GLU A 527 -50.99 11.73 18.26
C GLU A 527 -51.61 10.55 17.47
N SER A 528 -50.95 10.11 16.39
CA SER A 528 -51.55 9.18 15.41
C SER A 528 -50.90 7.79 15.34
N GLY A 529 -49.83 7.54 16.11
CA GLY A 529 -49.10 6.26 16.09
C GLY A 529 -48.26 6.07 14.81
N LEU A 530 -48.16 4.83 14.32
CA LEU A 530 -47.33 4.51 13.14
C LEU A 530 -48.00 4.98 11.84
N VAL A 531 -47.45 6.01 11.22
CA VAL A 531 -47.95 6.60 9.97
C VAL A 531 -47.02 6.19 8.81
N SER A 532 -47.58 5.57 7.77
CA SER A 532 -46.88 5.27 6.52
C SER A 532 -47.28 6.33 5.49
N GLU A 533 -46.31 7.07 4.97
CA GLU A 533 -46.57 8.12 3.99
C GLU A 533 -45.55 8.12 2.87
N THR A 534 -45.92 8.75 1.76
CA THR A 534 -44.99 8.99 0.66
C THR A 534 -44.34 10.35 0.87
N VAL A 535 -43.01 10.41 0.73
CA VAL A 535 -42.22 11.62 0.94
C VAL A 535 -41.39 11.91 -0.31
N TYR A 536 -41.23 13.18 -0.62
CA TYR A 536 -40.25 13.64 -1.59
C TYR A 536 -38.94 13.95 -0.87
N ILE A 537 -37.87 13.32 -1.32
CA ILE A 537 -36.51 13.59 -0.84
C ILE A 537 -35.86 14.51 -1.86
N VAL A 538 -35.64 15.77 -1.45
CA VAL A 538 -34.87 16.74 -2.24
C VAL A 538 -33.43 16.69 -1.77
N ARG A 539 -32.51 16.32 -2.66
CA ARG A 539 -31.08 16.15 -2.36
C ARG A 539 -30.23 17.21 -3.05
N SER A 540 -29.18 17.62 -2.36
CA SER A 540 -28.13 18.47 -2.92
C SER A 540 -26.76 18.03 -2.41
N TYR A 541 -25.72 18.30 -3.20
CA TYR A 541 -24.32 18.01 -2.87
C TYR A 541 -23.51 19.29 -2.80
N THR A 542 -22.78 19.47 -1.71
CA THR A 542 -22.15 20.73 -1.36
C THR A 542 -20.76 20.55 -0.75
N THR A 543 -19.96 21.61 -0.76
CA THR A 543 -18.68 21.66 -0.08
C THR A 543 -18.86 21.80 1.43
N GLN A 544 -17.85 21.43 2.23
CA GLN A 544 -17.89 21.66 3.69
C GLN A 544 -18.08 23.14 4.03
N THR A 545 -17.38 24.03 3.33
CA THR A 545 -17.47 25.48 3.54
C THR A 545 -18.88 26.02 3.32
N ASP A 546 -19.52 25.61 2.23
CA ASP A 546 -20.88 26.04 1.91
C ASP A 546 -21.91 25.37 2.84
N LEU A 547 -21.69 24.11 3.22
CA LEU A 547 -22.52 23.44 4.23
C LEU A 547 -22.50 24.23 5.55
N ASP A 548 -21.32 24.52 6.10
CA ASP A 548 -21.18 25.24 7.36
C ASP A 548 -21.80 26.64 7.30
N LYS A 549 -21.69 27.29 6.14
CA LYS A 549 -22.25 28.62 5.91
C LYS A 549 -23.78 28.63 5.80
N PHE A 550 -24.37 27.70 5.07
CA PHE A 550 -25.79 27.72 4.71
C PHE A 550 -26.65 26.73 5.51
N LEU A 551 -26.07 25.84 6.31
CA LEU A 551 -26.83 24.91 7.16
C LEU A 551 -27.81 25.64 8.11
N PRO A 552 -27.45 26.78 8.76
CA PRO A 552 -28.42 27.53 9.56
C PRO A 552 -29.65 27.98 8.75
N ASP A 553 -29.45 28.49 7.53
CA ASP A 553 -30.54 28.90 6.64
C ASP A 553 -31.45 27.72 6.27
N VAL A 554 -30.87 26.54 6.03
CA VAL A 554 -31.66 25.33 5.72
C VAL A 554 -32.52 24.94 6.91
N MET A 555 -31.99 25.03 8.14
CA MET A 555 -32.74 24.72 9.35
C MET A 555 -33.89 25.70 9.59
N GLU A 556 -33.68 27.00 9.33
CA GLU A 556 -34.73 28.02 9.39
C GLU A 556 -35.82 27.79 8.34
N TYR A 557 -35.43 27.53 7.09
CA TYR A 557 -36.37 27.20 6.01
C TYR A 557 -37.19 25.94 6.32
N MET A 558 -36.60 24.94 6.97
CA MET A 558 -37.30 23.73 7.40
C MET A 558 -38.30 24.00 8.53
N ALA A 559 -38.00 24.91 9.45
CA ALA A 559 -38.94 25.33 10.48
C ALA A 559 -40.14 26.07 9.86
N GLU A 560 -39.94 26.88 8.83
CA GLU A 560 -41.02 27.54 8.09
C GLU A 560 -41.88 26.52 7.33
N LEU A 561 -41.27 25.56 6.63
CA LEU A 561 -41.98 24.48 5.95
C LEU A 561 -42.81 23.63 6.92
N LYS A 562 -42.26 23.32 8.09
CA LYS A 562 -42.96 22.58 9.15
C LYS A 562 -44.23 23.28 9.60
N GLN A 563 -44.16 24.60 9.80
CA GLN A 563 -45.34 25.40 10.15
C GLN A 563 -46.35 25.47 8.99
N ALA A 564 -45.88 25.65 7.76
CA ALA A 564 -46.73 25.74 6.58
C ALA A 564 -47.49 24.44 6.29
N LEU A 565 -46.83 23.28 6.50
CA LEU A 565 -47.42 21.95 6.34
C LEU A 565 -48.11 21.43 7.62
N LYS A 566 -48.00 22.18 8.73
CA LYS A 566 -48.49 21.82 10.07
C LYS A 566 -48.08 20.41 10.50
N GLN A 567 -46.79 20.14 10.38
CA GLN A 567 -46.21 18.85 10.75
C GLN A 567 -45.63 18.90 12.17
N GLU A 568 -45.73 17.80 12.94
CA GLU A 568 -45.13 17.70 14.28
C GLU A 568 -43.60 17.72 14.22
N ALA A 569 -43.03 17.12 13.17
CA ALA A 569 -41.61 17.10 12.90
C ALA A 569 -41.36 17.01 11.39
N MET A 570 -40.24 17.58 10.94
CA MET A 570 -39.71 17.34 9.60
C MET A 570 -38.29 16.81 9.68
N ALA A 571 -37.86 16.06 8.67
CA ALA A 571 -36.53 15.46 8.66
C ALA A 571 -35.59 16.15 7.67
N VAL A 572 -34.37 16.41 8.13
CA VAL A 572 -33.21 16.78 7.32
C VAL A 572 -32.14 15.73 7.55
N GLU A 573 -31.51 15.23 6.49
CA GLU A 573 -30.38 14.34 6.58
C GLU A 573 -29.13 15.08 6.10
N VAL A 574 -28.07 15.08 6.91
CA VAL A 574 -26.75 15.60 6.53
C VAL A 574 -25.75 14.47 6.68
N ASN A 575 -25.12 14.05 5.58
CA ASN A 575 -24.13 12.97 5.56
C ASN A 575 -24.58 11.72 6.33
N GLN A 576 -25.78 11.22 6.03
CA GLN A 576 -26.38 10.04 6.67
C GLN A 576 -26.76 10.20 8.15
N LYS A 577 -26.69 11.42 8.69
CA LYS A 577 -27.23 11.74 10.03
C LYS A 577 -28.57 12.44 9.88
N LEU A 578 -29.60 11.81 10.40
CA LEU A 578 -30.95 12.36 10.43
C LEU A 578 -31.09 13.37 11.58
N ILE A 579 -31.62 14.54 11.26
CA ILE A 579 -31.94 15.64 12.17
C ILE A 579 -33.44 15.90 12.04
N LEU A 580 -34.14 15.89 13.17
CA LEU A 580 -35.56 16.24 13.22
C LEU A 580 -35.69 17.71 13.62
N VAL A 581 -36.47 18.46 12.84
CA VAL A 581 -36.76 19.89 13.00
C VAL A 581 -38.18 20.09 13.51
#